data_AF-A0A6J6ET08-F1
#
_entry.id   AF-A0A6J6ET08-F1
#
_cell.length_a   1.000
_cell.length_b   1.000
_cell.length_c   1.000
_cell.angle_alpha   90.00
_cell.angle_beta   90.00
_cell.angle_gamma   90.00
#
_symmetry.space_group_name_H-M   'P 1'
#
loop_
_entity.id
_entity.type
_entity.pdbx_description
1 polymer ?
#
loop_
_entity_poly.entity_id
_entity_poly.type
_entity_poly.pdbx_seq_one_letter_code
_entity_poly.pdbx_strand_id
1 'polypeptide(L)' 'MIPLNPTPGSKWTASRREDEAEFVRILESYGVPVTVRDTRGREIDGACGQLAAAEKGSSTN' A
#
# COMPACT_ATOMS: atom_id res chain seq x y z
N MET A 1 -9.99 1.52 -0.49
CA MET A 1 -8.97 0.45 -0.37
C MET A 1 -7.69 0.89 -1.07
N ILE A 2 -6.53 0.64 -0.46
CA ILE A 2 -5.21 0.87 -1.08
C ILE A 2 -4.49 -0.48 -1.12
N PRO A 3 -4.19 -1.05 -2.29
CA PRO A 3 -3.30 -2.20 -2.39
C PRO A 3 -1.95 -1.87 -1.74
N LEU A 4 -1.41 -2.78 -0.94
CA LEU A 4 -0.14 -2.54 -0.26
C LEU A 4 0.98 -2.30 -1.28
N ASN A 5 1.66 -1.16 -1.18
CA ASN A 5 2.87 -0.93 -1.94
C ASN A 5 4.04 -1.71 -1.29
N PRO A 6 4.96 -2.27 -2.08
CA PRO A 6 6.20 -2.80 -1.53
C PRO A 6 6.93 -1.70 -0.75
N THR A 7 7.07 -1.91 0.56
CA THR A 7 7.68 -0.95 1.50
C THR A 7 8.85 -1.63 2.21
N PRO A 8 9.99 -0.95 2.37
CA PRO A 8 11.13 -1.50 3.11
C PRO A 8 10.74 -2.00 4.51
N GLY A 9 11.18 -3.21 4.86
CA GLY A 9 10.89 -3.83 6.16
C GLY A 9 9.48 -4.40 6.33
N SER A 10 8.59 -4.25 5.35
CA SER A 10 7.28 -4.91 5.38
C SER A 10 7.42 -6.41 5.19
N LYS A 11 6.77 -7.19 6.05
CA LYS A 11 6.61 -8.65 5.90
C LYS A 11 5.43 -9.05 5.02
N TRP A 12 4.64 -8.09 4.56
CA TRP A 12 3.41 -8.31 3.82
C TRP A 12 3.51 -7.75 2.40
N THR A 13 2.75 -8.37 1.48
CA THR A 13 2.62 -7.96 0.08
C THR A 13 1.21 -7.45 -0.21
N ALA A 14 1.00 -6.91 -1.41
CA ALA A 14 -0.35 -6.64 -1.90
C ALA A 14 -1.21 -7.91 -1.86
N SER A 15 -2.51 -7.70 -1.62
CA SER A 15 -3.53 -8.72 -1.83
C SER A 15 -3.56 -9.16 -3.29
N ARG A 16 -4.07 -10.37 -3.54
CA ARG A 16 -4.38 -10.78 -4.91
C ARG A 16 -5.59 -10.00 -5.41
N ARG A 17 -5.70 -9.82 -6.73
CA ARG A 17 -6.78 -9.02 -7.32
C ARG A 17 -8.17 -9.58 -7.00
N GLU A 18 -8.30 -10.90 -6.93
CA GLU A 18 -9.54 -11.57 -6.56
C GLU A 18 -9.96 -11.26 -5.11
N ASP A 19 -8.99 -11.16 -4.19
CA ASP A 19 -9.26 -10.85 -2.78
C ASP A 19 -9.68 -9.38 -2.63
N GLU A 20 -9.05 -8.48 -3.38
CA GLU A 20 -9.42 -7.06 -3.44
C GLU A 20 -10.85 -6.87 -3.98
N ALA A 21 -11.18 -7.57 -5.06
CA ALA A 21 -12.51 -7.51 -5.69
C ALA A 21 -13.60 -8.04 -4.74
N GLU A 22 -13.34 -9.15 -4.05
CA GLU A 22 -14.27 -9.72 -3.08
C GLU A 22 -14.48 -8.78 -1.89
N PHE A 23 -13.41 -8.15 -1.40
CA PHE A 23 -13.50 -7.17 -0.31
C PHE A 23 -14.36 -5.96 -0.71
N VAL A 24 -14.17 -5.44 -1.93
CA VAL A 24 -15.00 -4.35 -2.48
C VAL A 24 -16.46 -4.78 -2.58
N ARG A 25 -16.73 -5.95 -3.17
CA ARG A 25 -18.09 -6.49 -3.34
C ARG A 25 -18.82 -6.61 -2.01
N ILE A 26 -18.13 -7.07 -0.96
CA ILE A 26 -18.69 -7.15 0.39
C ILE A 26 -19.08 -5.75 0.87
N LEU A 27 -18.17 -4.77 0.85
CA LEU A 27 -18.48 -3.41 1.31
C LEU A 27 -19.66 -2.77 0.56
N GLU A 28 -19.69 -2.92 -0.76
CA GLU A 28 -20.78 -2.41 -1.60
C GLU A 28 -22.12 -3.08 -1.24
N SER A 29 -22.13 -4.37 -0.91
CA SER A 29 -23.36 -5.07 -0.49
C SER A 29 -23.97 -4.54 0.81
N TYR A 30 -23.16 -3.89 1.65
CA TYR A 30 -23.62 -3.18 2.85
C TYR A 30 -23.92 -1.69 2.59
N GLY A 31 -23.86 -1.25 1.33
CA GLY A 31 -24.08 0.15 0.96
C GLY A 31 -22.93 1.09 1.38
N VAL A 32 -21.74 0.55 1.68
CA VAL A 32 -20.56 1.34 2.05
C VAL A 32 -19.85 1.79 0.77
N PRO A 33 -19.75 3.10 0.48
CA PRO A 33 -19.00 3.57 -0.67
C PRO A 33 -17.52 3.23 -0.54
N VAL A 34 -16.95 2.60 -1.57
CA VAL A 34 -15.55 2.18 -1.59
C VAL A 34 -14.95 2.44 -2.97
N THR A 35 -13.68 2.81 -2.99
CA THR A 35 -12.87 2.91 -4.20
C THR A 35 -11.55 2.18 -4.00
N VAL A 36 -11.02 1.58 -5.06
CA VAL A 36 -9.65 1.08 -5.09
C VAL A 36 -8.76 2.20 -5.63
N ARG A 37 -7.69 2.52 -4.91
CA ARG A 37 -6.74 3.57 -5.33
C ARG A 37 -5.64 2.95 -6.17
N ASP A 38 -5.46 3.50 -7.38
CA ASP A 38 -4.31 3.18 -8.21
C ASP A 38 -2.99 3.57 -7.52
N THR A 39 -1.99 2.70 -7.65
CA THR A 39 -0.64 3.04 -7.23
C THR A 39 -0.03 4.04 -8.20
N ARG A 40 0.49 5.15 -7.68
CA ARG A 40 1.28 6.13 -8.44
C ARG A 40 2.60 6.42 -7.72
N GLY A 41 3.66 6.69 -8.48
CA GLY A 41 4.98 7.06 -7.97
C GLY A 41 5.78 5.89 -7.37
N ARG A 42 5.45 4.64 -7.72
CA ARG A 42 6.15 3.46 -7.17
C ARG A 42 7.59 3.36 -7.66
N GLU A 43 7.80 3.75 -8.90
CA GLU A 43 9.09 3.77 -9.60
C GLU A 43 10.09 4.80 -9.04
N ILE A 44 9.61 5.73 -8.19
CA ILE A 44 10.42 6.75 -7.52
C ILE A 44 10.34 6.64 -5.98
N ASP A 45 9.90 5.50 -5.45
CA ASP A 45 9.65 5.30 -4.01
C ASP A 45 8.73 6.36 -3.37
N GLY A 46 7.86 6.95 -4.20
CA GLY A 46 6.92 8.00 -3.85
C GLY A 46 5.49 7.52 -3.61
N ALA A 47 5.22 6.22 -3.75
CA ALA A 47 3.89 5.69 -3.44
C ALA A 47 3.61 5.74 -1.93
N CYS A 48 2.35 5.69 -1.54
CA CYS A 48 1.96 5.68 -0.13
C CYS A 48 2.70 4.56 0.63
N GLY A 49 3.37 4.92 1.72
CA GLY A 49 4.15 4.00 2.55
C GLY A 49 5.60 3.76 2.10
N GLN A 50 6.05 4.31 0.97
CA GLN A 50 7.44 4.18 0.50
C GLN A 50 8.35 5.34 0.89
N LEU A 51 7.77 6.45 1.36
CA LEU A 51 8.52 7.62 1.83
C LEU A 51 9.25 7.29 3.14
N ALA A 52 10.45 6.74 3.02
CA ALA A 52 11.39 6.58 4.11
C ALA A 52 12.34 7.79 4.12
N ALA A 53 12.36 8.57 5.20
CA ALA A 53 13.53 9.39 5.47
C ALA A 53 14.68 8.41 5.74
N ALA A 54 15.76 8.48 4.98
CA ALA A 54 16.99 7.81 5.39
C ALA A 54 17.34 8.39 6.77
N GLU A 55 17.15 7.60 7.84
CA GLU A 55 17.79 7.95 9.10
C GLU A 55 19.28 7.99 8.76
N LYS A 56 19.88 9.17 8.85
CA LYS A 56 21.33 9.32 8.70
C LYS A 56 21.92 8.36 9.71
N GLY A 57 22.43 7.22 9.22
CA GLY A 57 22.99 6.18 10.05
C GLY A 57 23.89 6.84 11.06
N SER A 58 23.62 6.59 12.34
CA SER A 58 24.46 7.01 13.45
C SER A 58 25.91 6.78 13.05
N SER A 59 26.60 7.86 12.72
CA SER A 59 28.01 7.84 12.41
C SER A 59 28.71 7.57 13.73
N THR A 60 28.95 6.30 14.03
CA THR A 60 29.82 5.91 15.13
C THR A 60 31.23 6.33 14.74
N ASN A 61 31.71 7.35 15.45
CA ASN A 61 33.12 7.71 15.50
C ASN A 61 33.83 6.84 16.53
#